data_AF-A0A8B3XRT5-F1
#
_entry.id   AF-A0A8B3XRT5-F1
#
_cell.length_a   1.000
_cell.length_b   1.000
_cell.length_c   1.000
_cell.angle_alpha   90.00
_cell.angle_beta   90.00
_cell.angle_gamma   90.00
#
_symmetry.space_group_name_H-M   'P 1'
#
loop_
_entity.id
_entity.type
_entity.pdbx_description
1 polymer ?
#
loop_
_entity_poly.entity_id
_entity_poly.type
_entity_poly.pdbx_seq_one_letter_code
_entity_poly.pdbx_strand_id
1 'polypeptide(L)'
;MGSPAVARRPPCHCFKGSDLKPVLAEAIANQCSIILVKDQGVYWLAERGERQANGRQKLIAYAVGCNPDVDAFDDWWALARNELGDDDFGEHFDPQSEAFTRIVNGEDDLELAATATHLTLRTVTS
;
A
#
# COMPACT_ATOMS: atom_id res chain seq x y z
N MET A 1 22.38 18.45 -28.80
CA MET A 1 21.30 17.46 -28.68
C MET A 1 21.40 16.85 -27.30
N GLY A 2 20.64 17.37 -26.35
CA GLY A 2 20.56 16.79 -25.01
C GLY A 2 19.69 15.54 -25.08
N SER A 3 20.17 14.42 -24.55
CA SER A 3 19.33 13.24 -24.31
C SER A 3 18.09 13.67 -23.51
N PRO A 4 16.89 13.18 -23.84
CA PRO A 4 15.74 13.41 -22.99
C PRO A 4 16.08 12.84 -21.61
N ALA A 5 16.01 13.67 -20.58
CA ALA A 5 16.04 13.19 -19.21
C ALA A 5 14.93 12.15 -19.10
N VAL A 6 15.28 10.88 -18.92
CA VAL A 6 14.33 9.89 -18.44
C VAL A 6 13.80 10.49 -17.15
N ALA A 7 12.54 10.93 -17.17
CA ALA A 7 11.86 11.35 -15.96
C ALA A 7 12.00 10.18 -15.00
N ARG A 8 12.81 10.35 -13.95
CA ARG A 8 12.92 9.37 -12.89
C ARG A 8 11.49 9.13 -12.43
N ARG A 9 11.00 7.89 -12.57
CA ARG A 9 9.68 7.54 -12.04
C ARG A 9 9.67 8.03 -10.58
N PRO A 10 8.62 8.74 -10.15
CA PRO A 10 8.50 9.09 -8.75
C PRO A 10 8.61 7.78 -7.95
N PRO A 11 9.37 7.79 -6.84
CA PRO A 11 9.57 6.59 -6.05
C PRO A 11 8.20 6.14 -5.53
N CYS A 12 7.97 4.84 -5.52
CA CYS A 12 6.65 4.26 -5.37
C CYS A 12 6.69 2.91 -4.69
N HIS A 13 5.76 2.72 -3.76
CA HIS A 13 5.60 1.49 -3.03
C HIS A 13 4.80 0.51 -3.88
N CYS A 14 5.32 -0.70 -4.06
CA CYS A 14 4.61 -1.79 -4.71
C CYS A 14 3.95 -2.68 -3.64
N PHE A 15 2.70 -3.07 -3.86
CA PHE A 15 1.98 -4.04 -3.05
C PHE A 15 1.62 -5.23 -3.92
N LYS A 16 1.90 -6.43 -3.41
CA LYS A 16 1.55 -7.66 -4.11
C LYS A 16 0.05 -7.83 -4.17
N GLY A 17 -0.49 -8.02 -5.38
CA GLY A 17 -1.91 -8.26 -5.59
C GLY A 17 -2.40 -9.48 -4.82
N SER A 18 -1.57 -10.54 -4.71
CA SER A 18 -1.84 -11.73 -3.90
C SER A 18 -2.12 -11.40 -2.43
N ASP A 19 -1.40 -10.43 -1.87
CA ASP A 19 -1.44 -10.09 -0.45
C ASP A 19 -2.53 -9.04 -0.19
N LEU A 20 -2.77 -8.15 -1.16
CA LEU A 20 -3.78 -7.10 -1.06
C LEU A 20 -5.21 -7.62 -1.29
N LYS A 21 -5.40 -8.62 -2.14
CA LYS A 21 -6.70 -9.25 -2.41
C LYS A 21 -7.48 -9.65 -1.16
N PRO A 22 -6.93 -10.39 -0.19
CA PRO A 22 -7.68 -10.76 1.01
C PRO A 22 -8.08 -9.56 1.86
N VAL A 23 -7.25 -8.52 1.93
CA VAL A 23 -7.58 -7.27 2.65
C VAL A 23 -8.75 -6.54 1.97
N LEU A 24 -8.73 -6.45 0.65
CA LEU A 24 -9.83 -5.86 -0.13
C LEU A 24 -11.12 -6.67 0.03
N ALA A 25 -11.04 -7.99 -0.05
CA ALA A 25 -12.19 -8.86 0.14
C ALA A 25 -12.82 -8.69 1.53
N GLU A 26 -12.00 -8.55 2.58
CA GLU A 26 -12.46 -8.26 3.94
C GLU A 26 -13.15 -6.89 4.02
N ALA A 27 -12.55 -5.83 3.46
CA ALA A 27 -13.15 -4.50 3.48
C ALA A 27 -14.50 -4.44 2.74
N ILE A 28 -14.59 -5.13 1.59
CA ILE A 28 -15.82 -5.24 0.80
C ILE A 28 -16.89 -6.00 1.58
N ALA A 29 -16.54 -7.16 2.15
CA ALA A 29 -17.47 -7.99 2.91
C ALA A 29 -18.02 -7.25 4.14
N ASN A 30 -17.18 -6.45 4.79
CA ASN A 30 -17.55 -5.68 5.98
C ASN A 30 -18.13 -4.30 5.67
N GLN A 31 -18.28 -3.97 4.38
CA GLN A 31 -18.80 -2.69 3.89
C GLN A 31 -18.11 -1.49 4.56
N CYS A 32 -16.78 -1.50 4.54
CA CYS A 32 -15.93 -0.50 5.17
C CYS A 32 -14.83 0.00 4.24
N SER A 33 -14.18 1.10 4.62
CA SER A 33 -13.01 1.57 3.89
C SER A 33 -11.82 0.62 4.04
N ILE A 34 -10.91 0.69 3.08
CA ILE A 34 -9.54 0.20 3.25
C ILE A 34 -8.64 1.37 3.63
N ILE A 35 -7.71 1.17 4.55
CA ILE A 35 -6.84 2.22 5.09
C ILE A 35 -5.40 1.93 4.67
N LEU A 36 -4.75 2.92 4.06
CA LEU A 36 -3.30 2.95 3.89
C LEU A 36 -2.69 3.55 5.14
N VAL A 37 -1.83 2.81 5.81
CA VAL A 37 -1.14 3.24 7.02
C VAL A 37 0.35 3.35 6.75
N LYS A 38 0.95 4.42 7.26
CA LYS A 38 2.39 4.53 7.49
C LYS A 38 2.62 4.71 8.99
N ASP A 39 3.29 3.75 9.60
CA ASP A 39 3.73 3.78 10.99
C ASP A 39 4.95 2.83 11.19
N GLN A 40 4.74 1.65 11.77
CA GLN A 40 5.69 0.54 11.77
C GLN A 40 5.58 -0.22 10.44
N GLY A 41 6.09 0.42 9.38
CA GLY A 41 5.99 -0.04 8.01
C GLY A 41 4.97 0.75 7.19
N VAL A 42 4.67 0.25 5.99
CA VAL A 42 3.68 0.83 5.08
C VAL A 42 2.76 -0.30 4.62
N TYR A 43 1.46 -0.20 4.87
CA TYR A 43 0.55 -1.31 4.61
C TYR A 43 -0.91 -0.90 4.42
N TRP A 44 -1.68 -1.82 3.86
CA TRP A 44 -3.14 -1.75 3.79
C TRP A 44 -3.80 -2.66 4.81
N LEU A 45 -4.91 -2.18 5.39
CA LEU A 45 -5.84 -2.99 6.19
C LEU A 45 -7.29 -2.58 5.96
N ALA A 46 -8.23 -3.48 6.26
CA ALA A 46 -9.65 -3.13 6.32
C ALA A 46 -9.94 -2.37 7.62
N GLU A 47 -10.64 -1.23 7.52
CA GLU A 47 -11.05 -0.42 8.68
C GLU A 47 -11.74 -1.27 9.77
N ARG A 48 -12.59 -2.21 9.33
CA ARG A 48 -13.35 -3.12 10.18
C ARG A 48 -12.98 -4.57 9.90
N GLY A 49 -11.72 -4.95 9.98
CA GLY A 49 -11.30 -6.35 9.78
C GLY A 49 -11.25 -7.20 11.07
N GLU A 50 -11.02 -8.50 10.91
CA GLU A 50 -10.79 -9.45 12.01
C GLU A 50 -9.47 -9.14 12.74
N ARG A 51 -9.49 -9.23 14.07
CA ARG A 51 -8.30 -9.03 14.92
C ARG A 51 -7.85 -10.34 15.54
N GLN A 52 -6.53 -10.49 15.66
CA GLN A 52 -5.91 -11.58 16.42
C GLN A 52 -6.12 -11.38 17.93
N ALA A 53 -5.86 -12.42 18.72
CA ALA A 53 -6.00 -12.38 20.19
C ALA A 53 -5.11 -11.30 20.86
N ASN A 54 -4.02 -10.90 20.20
CA ASN A 54 -3.14 -9.82 20.64
C ASN A 54 -3.63 -8.41 20.24
N GLY A 55 -4.79 -8.30 19.57
CA GLY A 55 -5.37 -7.05 19.11
C GLY A 55 -4.86 -6.54 17.75
N ARG A 56 -3.82 -7.15 17.16
CA ARG A 56 -3.32 -6.81 15.81
C ARG A 56 -4.35 -7.22 14.75
N GLN A 57 -4.38 -6.47 13.65
CA GLN A 57 -5.17 -6.82 12.49
C GLN A 57 -4.70 -8.16 11.91
N LYS A 58 -5.62 -9.06 11.59
CA LYS A 58 -5.28 -10.40 11.06
C LYS A 58 -4.78 -10.34 9.62
N LEU A 59 -5.41 -9.49 8.81
CA LEU A 59 -5.06 -9.28 7.40
C LEU A 59 -4.41 -7.91 7.23
N ILE A 60 -3.17 -7.93 6.77
CA ILE A 60 -2.36 -6.74 6.46
C ILE A 60 -1.60 -7.04 5.17
N ALA A 61 -1.58 -6.08 4.24
CA ALA A 61 -0.78 -6.16 3.03
C ALA A 61 0.31 -5.08 3.05
N TYR A 62 1.55 -5.47 3.34
CA TYR A 62 2.69 -4.57 3.38
C TYR A 62 3.17 -4.19 1.98
N ALA A 63 3.67 -2.97 1.84
CA ALA A 63 4.48 -2.60 0.69
C ALA A 63 5.76 -3.44 0.68
N VAL A 64 6.21 -3.83 -0.51
CA VAL A 64 7.45 -4.57 -0.72
C VAL A 64 8.62 -3.75 -0.17
N GLY A 65 9.39 -4.34 0.75
CA GLY A 65 10.50 -3.68 1.43
C GLY A 65 10.08 -2.79 2.61
N CYS A 66 8.81 -2.82 3.01
CA CYS A 66 8.28 -2.05 4.14
C CYS A 66 7.60 -2.89 5.22
N ASN A 67 7.96 -4.16 5.35
CA ASN A 67 7.46 -5.04 6.40
C ASN A 67 8.47 -5.12 7.56
N PRO A 68 8.20 -4.56 8.75
CA PRO A 68 9.14 -4.57 9.86
C PRO A 68 9.41 -5.96 10.44
N ASP A 69 8.55 -6.95 10.17
CA ASP A 69 8.73 -8.33 10.61
C ASP A 69 9.72 -9.11 9.71
N VAL A 70 10.10 -8.55 8.55
CA VAL A 70 10.96 -9.20 7.53
C VAL A 70 12.15 -8.33 7.11
N ASP A 71 11.91 -7.06 6.86
CA ASP A 71 12.89 -6.10 6.36
C ASP A 71 13.66 -5.43 7.51
N ALA A 72 14.95 -5.15 7.29
CA ALA A 72 15.77 -4.49 8.30
C ALA A 72 15.28 -3.06 8.56
N PHE A 73 15.37 -2.61 9.82
CA PHE A 73 14.83 -1.31 10.24
C PHE A 73 15.35 -0.15 9.39
N ASP A 74 16.67 -0.06 9.21
CA ASP A 74 17.27 1.05 8.46
C ASP A 74 16.83 1.08 6.99
N ASP A 75 16.56 -0.08 6.40
CA ASP A 75 16.16 -0.22 5.00
C ASP A 75 14.70 0.20 4.79
N TRP A 76 13.77 -0.40 5.54
CA TRP A 76 12.35 -0.08 5.35
C TRP A 76 12.03 1.35 5.78
N TRP A 77 12.65 1.83 6.85
CA TRP A 77 12.45 3.18 7.36
C TRP A 77 13.00 4.23 6.40
N ALA A 78 14.16 3.98 5.78
CA ALA A 78 14.68 4.87 4.74
C ALA A 78 13.78 4.87 3.50
N LEU A 79 13.27 3.72 3.06
CA LEU A 79 12.38 3.60 1.92
C LEU A 79 11.06 4.33 2.15
N ALA A 80 10.38 4.05 3.27
CA ALA A 80 9.12 4.69 3.64
C ALA A 80 9.27 6.22 3.76
N ARG A 81 10.35 6.70 4.36
CA ARG A 81 10.62 8.15 4.46
C ARG A 81 10.89 8.81 3.12
N ASN A 82 11.68 8.16 2.27
CA ASN A 82 12.02 8.69 0.96
C ASN A 82 10.78 8.81 0.04
N GLU A 83 9.81 7.92 0.22
CA GLU A 83 8.61 7.85 -0.63
C GLU A 83 7.40 8.59 -0.08
N LEU A 84 7.19 8.55 1.24
CA LEU A 84 5.98 9.05 1.89
C LEU A 84 6.25 10.17 2.91
N GLY A 85 7.52 10.53 3.12
CA GLY A 85 7.92 11.54 4.09
C GLY A 85 8.04 11.01 5.52
N ASP A 86 8.33 11.91 6.46
CA ASP A 86 8.64 11.52 7.85
C ASP A 86 7.38 11.22 8.68
N ASP A 87 6.24 11.84 8.37
CA ASP A 87 5.03 11.76 9.20
C ASP A 87 4.27 10.43 9.08
N ASP A 88 3.74 9.97 10.20
CA ASP A 88 2.83 8.83 10.26
C ASP A 88 1.42 9.26 9.82
N PHE A 89 0.70 8.39 9.12
CA PHE A 89 -0.65 8.70 8.64
C PHE A 89 -1.51 7.44 8.44
N GLY A 90 -2.83 7.67 8.29
CA GLY A 90 -3.82 6.67 7.95
C GLY A 90 -4.85 7.26 6.98
N GLU A 91 -4.75 6.92 5.69
CA GLU A 91 -5.61 7.45 4.64
C GLU A 91 -6.68 6.44 4.22
N HIS A 92 -7.93 6.88 4.16
CA HIS A 92 -9.07 6.03 3.84
C HIS A 92 -9.37 6.04 2.34
N PHE A 93 -9.60 4.85 1.78
CA PHE A 93 -9.97 4.67 0.39
C PHE A 93 -11.22 3.81 0.25
N ASP A 94 -11.97 4.06 -0.83
CA ASP A 94 -13.09 3.22 -1.24
C ASP A 94 -12.56 1.91 -1.85
N PRO A 95 -12.85 0.73 -1.25
CA PRO A 95 -12.40 -0.55 -1.78
C PRO A 95 -13.00 -0.87 -3.16
N GLN A 96 -14.03 -0.15 -3.61
CA GLN A 96 -14.64 -0.29 -4.93
C GLN A 96 -14.01 0.62 -5.99
N SER A 97 -12.94 1.35 -5.68
CA SER A 97 -12.21 2.15 -6.67
C SER A 97 -11.74 1.29 -7.86
N GLU A 98 -11.54 1.94 -9.02
CA GLU A 98 -11.16 1.24 -10.25
C GLU A 98 -9.86 0.43 -10.08
N ALA A 99 -8.85 1.01 -9.40
CA ALA A 99 -7.58 0.34 -9.16
C ALA A 99 -7.77 -0.95 -8.34
N PHE A 100 -8.51 -0.90 -7.25
CA PHE A 100 -8.75 -2.07 -6.41
C PHE A 100 -9.64 -3.11 -7.08
N THR A 101 -10.64 -2.68 -7.84
CA THR A 101 -11.50 -3.59 -8.62
C THR A 101 -10.66 -4.38 -9.63
N ARG A 102 -9.66 -3.77 -10.25
CA ARG A 102 -8.71 -4.47 -11.13
C ARG A 102 -7.84 -5.47 -10.36
N ILE A 103 -7.32 -5.10 -9.18
CA ILE A 103 -6.56 -6.03 -8.31
C ILE A 103 -7.40 -7.26 -7.95
N VAL A 104 -8.66 -7.06 -7.54
CA VAL A 104 -9.56 -8.17 -7.15
C VAL A 104 -9.82 -9.13 -8.31
N ASN A 105 -9.98 -8.60 -9.54
CA ASN A 105 -10.35 -9.39 -10.72
C ASN A 105 -9.16 -9.90 -11.54
N GLY A 106 -7.94 -9.38 -11.32
CA GLY A 106 -6.75 -9.68 -12.10
C GLY A 106 -5.62 -10.27 -11.27
N GLU A 107 -4.42 -10.33 -11.84
CA GLU A 107 -3.17 -10.70 -11.15
C GLU A 107 -2.23 -9.50 -10.98
N ASP A 108 -2.74 -8.30 -11.24
CA ASP A 108 -1.97 -7.06 -11.15
C ASP A 108 -1.54 -6.78 -9.70
N ASP A 109 -0.38 -6.12 -9.58
CA ASP A 109 0.11 -5.51 -8.36
C ASP A 109 -0.35 -4.03 -8.29
N LEU A 110 -0.25 -3.43 -7.12
CA LEU A 110 -0.60 -2.02 -6.90
C LEU A 110 0.67 -1.20 -6.67
N GLU A 111 0.87 -0.14 -7.44
CA GLU A 111 1.86 0.90 -7.17
C GLU A 111 1.18 2.11 -6.51
N LEU A 112 1.74 2.56 -5.40
CA LEU A 112 1.42 3.80 -4.71
C LEU A 112 2.54 4.80 -4.95
N ALA A 113 2.23 5.96 -5.50
CA ALA A 113 3.16 7.07 -5.59
C ALA A 113 2.62 8.26 -4.79
N ALA A 114 3.49 8.94 -4.05
CA ALA A 114 3.14 10.17 -3.37
C ALA A 114 3.82 11.38 -4.04
N THR A 115 3.11 12.49 -3.97
CA THR A 115 3.65 13.83 -4.15
C THR A 115 3.43 14.59 -2.85
N ALA A 116 3.92 15.83 -2.76
CA ALA A 116 3.75 16.65 -1.56
C ALA A 116 2.28 16.84 -1.10
N THR A 117 1.30 16.63 -1.99
CA THR A 117 -0.12 16.89 -1.70
C THR A 117 -1.08 15.79 -2.13
N HIS A 118 -0.62 14.77 -2.84
CA HIS A 118 -1.51 13.75 -3.40
C HIS A 118 -0.87 12.36 -3.38
N LEU A 119 -1.70 11.36 -3.08
CA LEU A 119 -1.42 9.95 -3.31
C LEU A 119 -2.05 9.51 -4.62
N THR A 120 -1.31 8.73 -5.41
CA THR A 120 -1.77 8.15 -6.67
C THR A 120 -1.65 6.64 -6.60
N LEU A 121 -2.73 5.95 -6.95
CA LEU A 121 -2.80 4.49 -7.03
C LEU A 121 -2.87 4.06 -8.48
N ARG A 122 -2.02 3.11 -8.89
CA ARG A 122 -2.04 2.53 -10.23
C ARG A 122 -1.81 1.03 -10.18
N THR A 123 -2.49 0.30 -11.06
CA THR A 123 -2.24 -1.12 -11.27
C THR A 123 -1.06 -1.32 -12.19
N VAL A 124 -0.25 -2.33 -11.90
CA VAL A 124 0.86 -2.76 -12.75
C VAL A 124 0.82 -4.25 -12.95
N THR A 125 1.11 -4.69 -14.18
CA THR A 125 1.20 -6.10 -14.50
C THR A 125 2.38 -6.71 -13.74
N SER A 126 2.12 -7.77 -12.99
CA SER A 126 3.13 -8.52 -12.22
C SER A 126 4.11 -9.26 -13.14
#